data_AF-W4RW93-F1
#
_entry.id   AF-W4RW93-F1
#
_cell.length_a   1.000
_cell.length_b   1.000
_cell.length_c   1.000
_cell.angle_alpha   90.00
_cell.angle_beta   90.00
_cell.angle_gamma   90.00
#
_symmetry.space_group_name_H-M   'P 1'
#
loop_
_entity.id
_entity.type
_entity.pdbx_description
1 polymer ?
#
loop_
_entity_poly.entity_id
_entity_poly.type
_entity_poly.pdbx_seq_one_letter_code
_entity_poly.pdbx_strand_id
1 'polypeptide(L)'
;MVSSFGGSYVSNEIPYGKKVEISEQINNILGITVDESFFYVGELKRQEVGYHSLLGGPPIIQEQGTKQEKTKGQLFNKLFKKLDEYEEMIVYSKYLNKFQVIPLALKNEGLSYDEDIRVKIFIPKNVFILTKNNIRIPDFSLIRDFTGYGSYFNTYLRHHQDSKVRENINYLYKPYKSVVAKNNEKEIKEANENFKWYVGSFFNFDYFEDDAESNVLVYHFDKLNANEAISFPSFILVQASSYFLIRYEITSKKLGRINKGELLYKIESREERTK
;
A
#
# COMPACT_ATOMS: atom_id res chain seq x y z
N MET A 1 9.12 54.89 1.85
CA MET A 1 8.62 54.37 0.56
C MET A 1 8.14 52.95 0.80
N VAL A 2 6.83 52.72 0.73
CA VAL A 2 6.22 51.40 0.85
C VAL A 2 6.46 50.68 -0.48
N SER A 3 7.28 49.63 -0.48
CA SER A 3 7.47 48.80 -1.66
C SER A 3 6.20 48.00 -1.92
N SER A 4 5.43 48.38 -2.95
CA SER A 4 4.28 47.61 -3.41
C SER A 4 4.79 46.38 -4.17
N PHE A 5 4.79 45.22 -3.52
CA PHE A 5 4.94 43.94 -4.19
C PHE A 5 3.62 43.18 -4.08
N GLY A 6 2.71 43.44 -5.02
CA GLY A 6 1.54 42.62 -5.27
C GLY A 6 1.60 42.12 -6.71
N GLY A 7 1.69 40.81 -6.92
CA GLY A 7 1.58 40.23 -8.26
C GLY A 7 0.25 40.62 -8.91
N SER A 8 0.14 40.66 -10.23
CA SER A 8 -1.15 40.89 -10.89
C SER A 8 -2.07 39.69 -10.71
N TYR A 9 -3.38 39.92 -10.58
CA TYR A 9 -4.39 38.86 -10.69
C TYR A 9 -4.32 38.22 -12.08
N VAL A 10 -4.12 36.91 -12.13
CA VAL A 10 -4.12 36.11 -13.37
C VAL A 10 -5.40 35.30 -13.44
N SER A 11 -5.92 35.09 -14.66
CA SER A 11 -7.05 34.18 -14.88
C SER A 11 -6.74 32.80 -14.30
N ASN A 12 -7.71 32.21 -13.61
CA ASN A 12 -7.62 30.82 -13.12
C ASN A 12 -8.16 29.82 -14.15
N GLU A 13 -8.22 30.21 -15.42
CA GLU A 13 -8.57 29.31 -16.50
C GLU A 13 -7.52 28.20 -16.63
N ILE A 14 -8.00 26.97 -16.78
CA ILE A 14 -7.14 25.81 -16.96
C ILE A 14 -6.57 25.85 -18.38
N PRO A 15 -5.24 25.72 -18.56
CA PRO A 15 -4.64 25.68 -19.89
C PRO A 15 -5.23 24.57 -20.76
N TYR A 16 -5.37 24.81 -22.07
CA TYR A 16 -6.00 23.86 -22.99
C TYR A 16 -5.39 22.45 -22.92
N GLY A 17 -4.07 22.32 -22.95
CA GLY A 17 -3.40 21.01 -22.85
C GLY A 17 -3.77 20.24 -21.59
N LYS A 18 -3.91 20.95 -20.46
CA LYS A 18 -4.33 20.35 -19.18
C LYS A 18 -5.82 19.98 -19.18
N LYS A 19 -6.68 20.74 -19.87
CA LYS A 19 -8.10 20.36 -20.06
C LYS A 19 -8.21 19.04 -20.82
N VAL A 20 -7.41 18.85 -21.87
CA VAL A 20 -7.38 17.60 -22.66
C VAL A 20 -6.95 16.42 -21.78
N GLU A 21 -5.81 16.54 -21.10
CA GLU A 21 -5.28 15.50 -20.18
C GLU A 21 -6.34 15.09 -19.14
N ILE A 22 -6.94 16.05 -18.44
CA ILE A 22 -7.96 15.76 -17.42
C ILE A 22 -9.22 15.14 -18.03
N SER A 23 -9.62 15.55 -19.23
CA SER A 23 -10.78 14.96 -19.91
C SER A 23 -10.53 13.48 -20.23
N GLU A 24 -9.33 13.15 -20.69
CA GLU A 24 -8.90 11.76 -20.92
C GLU A 24 -8.89 10.96 -19.62
N GLN A 25 -8.33 11.51 -18.53
CA GLN A 25 -8.34 10.87 -17.21
C GLN A 25 -9.78 10.60 -16.71
N ILE A 26 -10.66 11.60 -16.78
CA ILE A 26 -12.07 11.47 -16.41
C ILE A 26 -12.75 10.37 -17.22
N ASN A 27 -12.50 10.32 -18.53
CA ASN A 27 -13.09 9.30 -19.39
C ASN A 27 -12.55 7.90 -19.05
N ASN A 28 -11.23 7.76 -18.92
CA ASN A 28 -10.58 6.49 -18.62
C ASN A 28 -10.98 5.93 -17.24
N ILE A 29 -11.18 6.79 -16.25
CA ILE A 29 -11.46 6.39 -14.86
C ILE A 29 -12.96 6.24 -14.62
N LEU A 30 -13.76 7.20 -15.09
CA LEU A 30 -15.19 7.30 -14.75
C LEU A 30 -16.12 6.92 -15.91
N GLY A 31 -15.61 6.76 -17.13
CA GLY A 31 -16.44 6.52 -18.32
C GLY A 31 -17.29 7.72 -18.73
N ILE A 32 -16.92 8.93 -18.29
CA ILE A 32 -17.68 10.17 -18.53
C ILE A 32 -16.94 11.01 -19.59
N THR A 33 -17.68 11.56 -20.53
CA THR A 33 -17.17 12.57 -21.47
C THR A 33 -17.54 13.95 -20.95
N VAL A 34 -16.56 14.86 -20.91
CA VAL A 34 -16.76 16.26 -20.53
C VAL A 34 -16.39 17.16 -21.70
N ASP A 35 -17.18 18.21 -21.93
CA ASP A 35 -16.91 19.22 -22.95
C ASP A 35 -16.13 20.42 -22.36
N GLU A 36 -15.73 21.37 -23.21
CA GLU A 36 -14.96 22.54 -22.77
C GLU A 36 -15.67 23.42 -21.73
N SER A 37 -17.01 23.46 -21.76
CA SER A 37 -17.82 24.26 -20.83
C SER A 37 -17.76 23.72 -19.40
N PHE A 38 -17.47 22.43 -19.23
CA PHE A 38 -17.23 21.82 -17.92
C PHE A 38 -16.19 22.66 -17.16
N PHE A 39 -15.04 22.92 -17.80
CA PHE A 39 -13.89 23.62 -17.22
C PHE A 39 -14.07 25.13 -17.03
N TYR A 40 -15.19 25.71 -17.46
CA TYR A 40 -15.43 27.15 -17.33
C TYR A 40 -15.64 27.56 -15.87
N VAL A 41 -14.72 28.33 -15.29
CA VAL A 41 -14.77 28.80 -13.90
C VAL A 41 -15.26 30.25 -13.75
N GLY A 42 -15.81 30.84 -14.83
CA GLY A 42 -16.18 32.25 -14.85
C GLY A 42 -14.97 33.16 -14.88
N GLU A 43 -15.08 34.31 -14.22
CA GLU A 43 -14.04 35.34 -14.13
C GLU A 43 -13.12 35.16 -12.91
N LEU A 44 -13.00 33.91 -12.43
CA LEU A 44 -12.16 33.59 -11.27
C LEU A 44 -10.70 33.96 -11.57
N LYS A 45 -10.15 34.86 -10.76
CA LYS A 45 -8.73 35.25 -10.83
C LYS A 45 -8.00 34.89 -9.56
N ARG A 46 -6.74 34.49 -9.70
CA ARG A 46 -5.84 34.18 -8.58
C ARG A 46 -4.67 35.14 -8.55
N GLN A 47 -4.26 35.49 -7.34
CA GLN A 47 -3.06 36.26 -7.08
C GLN A 47 -2.25 35.54 -6.01
N GLU A 48 -0.98 35.29 -6.28
CA GLU A 48 -0.03 34.88 -5.25
C GLU A 48 0.48 36.14 -4.52
N VAL A 49 0.20 36.20 -3.22
CA VAL A 49 0.43 37.40 -2.41
C VAL A 49 1.51 37.11 -1.39
N GLY A 50 2.75 37.01 -1.89
CA GLY A 50 3.96 37.03 -1.06
C GLY A 50 4.53 35.67 -0.65
N TYR A 51 5.80 35.73 -0.23
CA TYR A 51 6.67 34.60 0.10
C TYR A 51 6.09 33.65 1.15
N HIS A 52 6.53 32.39 1.06
CA HIS A 52 6.46 31.38 2.11
C HIS A 52 6.53 32.03 3.49
N SER A 53 5.63 31.67 4.41
CA SER A 53 5.77 32.08 5.81
C SER A 53 7.22 31.83 6.26
N LEU A 54 7.74 32.61 7.22
CA LEU A 54 9.08 32.41 7.82
C LEU A 54 9.34 30.97 8.34
N LEU A 55 8.35 30.07 8.24
CA LEU A 55 8.34 28.64 8.56
C LEU A 55 8.09 27.74 7.32
N GLY A 56 8.34 28.20 6.09
CA GLY A 56 8.20 27.41 4.87
C GLY A 56 6.75 27.01 4.54
N GLY A 57 5.76 27.88 4.80
CA GLY A 57 4.35 27.66 4.44
C GLY A 57 4.07 27.84 2.94
N PRO A 58 3.05 27.20 2.34
CA PRO A 58 2.69 27.43 0.94
C PRO A 58 2.41 28.92 0.64
N PRO A 59 2.53 29.37 -0.62
CA PRO A 59 2.23 30.74 -1.00
C PRO A 59 0.79 31.10 -0.61
N ILE A 60 0.59 32.34 -0.16
CA ILE A 60 -0.74 32.85 0.16
C ILE A 60 -1.45 33.16 -1.16
N ILE A 61 -2.54 32.44 -1.45
CA ILE A 61 -3.34 32.65 -2.66
C ILE A 61 -4.56 33.49 -2.29
N GLN A 62 -4.71 34.65 -2.95
CA GLN A 62 -5.96 35.41 -2.94
C GLN A 62 -6.77 35.08 -4.19
N GLU A 63 -8.08 34.88 -4.02
CA GLU A 63 -9.01 34.62 -5.10
C GLU A 63 -9.99 35.78 -5.25
N GLN A 64 -10.16 36.28 -6.47
CA GLN A 64 -11.17 37.26 -6.85
C GLN A 64 -12.22 36.60 -7.74
N GLY A 65 -13.50 36.75 -7.37
CA GLY A 65 -14.63 36.12 -8.05
C GLY A 65 -15.82 35.97 -7.11
N THR A 66 -16.97 35.57 -7.67
CA THR A 66 -18.17 35.22 -6.92
C THR A 66 -17.93 33.99 -6.04
N LYS A 67 -18.80 33.78 -5.04
CA LYS A 67 -18.74 32.60 -4.18
C LYS A 67 -18.84 31.29 -5.00
N GLN A 68 -19.65 31.29 -6.06
CA GLN A 68 -19.86 30.12 -6.91
C GLN A 68 -18.60 29.79 -7.72
N GLU A 69 -17.96 30.81 -8.30
CA GLU A 69 -16.70 30.66 -9.06
C GLU A 69 -15.58 30.08 -8.19
N LYS A 70 -15.37 30.65 -6.99
CA LYS A 70 -14.38 30.16 -6.01
C LYS A 70 -14.67 28.71 -5.62
N THR A 71 -15.93 28.38 -5.33
CA THR A 71 -16.35 27.02 -4.98
C THR A 71 -16.06 26.05 -6.13
N LYS A 72 -16.39 26.41 -7.37
CA LYS A 72 -16.10 25.58 -8.55
C LYS A 72 -14.60 25.36 -8.73
N GLY A 73 -13.78 26.41 -8.60
CA GLY A 73 -12.32 26.31 -8.63
C GLY A 73 -11.74 25.38 -7.55
N GLN A 74 -12.28 25.42 -6.34
CA GLN A 74 -11.89 24.49 -5.26
C GLN A 74 -12.30 23.04 -5.55
N LEU A 75 -13.48 22.83 -6.13
CA LEU A 75 -13.93 21.50 -6.54
C LEU A 75 -13.06 20.93 -7.65
N PHE A 76 -12.61 21.74 -8.62
CA PHE A 76 -11.65 21.29 -9.63
C PHE A 76 -10.32 20.88 -9.05
N ASN A 77 -9.74 21.69 -8.16
CA ASN A 77 -8.50 21.32 -7.49
C ASN A 77 -8.63 19.97 -6.73
N LYS A 78 -9.78 19.74 -6.08
CA LYS A 78 -10.07 18.46 -5.41
C LYS A 78 -10.24 17.32 -6.40
N LEU A 79 -10.95 17.54 -7.52
CA LEU A 79 -11.14 16.55 -8.57
C LEU A 79 -9.80 16.12 -9.16
N PHE A 80 -8.95 17.07 -9.57
CA PHE A 80 -7.66 16.76 -10.20
C PHE A 80 -6.77 15.97 -9.26
N LYS A 81 -6.67 16.41 -7.99
CA LYS A 81 -5.96 15.64 -6.98
C LYS A 81 -6.49 14.21 -6.83
N LYS A 82 -7.81 14.02 -6.90
CA LYS A 82 -8.43 12.70 -6.79
C LYS A 82 -8.21 11.84 -8.02
N LEU A 83 -8.15 12.42 -9.22
CA LEU A 83 -7.78 11.72 -10.43
C LEU A 83 -6.33 11.22 -10.34
N ASP A 84 -5.40 12.10 -9.96
CA ASP A 84 -3.98 11.75 -9.78
C ASP A 84 -3.81 10.61 -8.74
N GLU A 85 -4.46 10.71 -7.58
CA GLU A 85 -4.47 9.66 -6.55
C GLU A 85 -5.02 8.33 -7.10
N TYR A 86 -6.06 8.38 -7.95
CA TYR A 86 -6.67 7.19 -8.51
C TYR A 86 -5.78 6.53 -9.58
N GLU A 87 -5.09 7.31 -10.41
CA GLU A 87 -4.13 6.79 -11.38
C GLU A 87 -2.97 6.08 -10.70
N GLU A 88 -2.39 6.69 -9.66
CA GLU A 88 -1.35 6.07 -8.86
C GLU A 88 -1.86 4.77 -8.20
N MET A 89 -3.12 4.77 -7.77
CA MET A 89 -3.75 3.58 -7.17
C MET A 89 -3.89 2.46 -8.21
N ILE A 90 -4.27 2.78 -9.44
CA ILE A 90 -4.29 1.81 -10.56
C ILE A 90 -2.88 1.26 -10.81
N VAL A 91 -1.87 2.13 -10.89
CA VAL A 91 -0.48 1.73 -11.16
C VAL A 91 0.02 0.77 -10.08
N TYR A 92 -0.20 1.10 -8.81
CA TYR A 92 0.26 0.29 -7.71
C TYR A 92 -0.54 -1.02 -7.57
N SER A 93 -1.85 -0.98 -7.81
CA SER A 93 -2.70 -2.19 -7.86
C SER A 93 -2.27 -3.12 -8.99
N LYS A 94 -1.97 -2.59 -10.18
CA LYS A 94 -1.42 -3.38 -11.30
C LYS A 94 -0.09 -4.04 -10.92
N TYR A 95 0.74 -3.37 -10.13
CA TYR A 95 1.97 -3.95 -9.58
C TYR A 95 1.67 -5.12 -8.63
N LEU A 96 0.78 -4.93 -7.65
CA LEU A 96 0.40 -5.99 -6.69
C LEU A 96 -0.28 -7.18 -7.37
N ASN A 97 -1.08 -6.93 -8.42
CA ASN A 97 -1.75 -7.98 -9.21
C ASN A 97 -0.79 -8.90 -9.96
N LYS A 98 0.51 -8.58 -10.02
CA LYS A 98 1.53 -9.47 -10.58
C LYS A 98 1.88 -10.63 -9.65
N PHE A 99 1.46 -10.56 -8.38
CA PHE A 99 1.75 -11.56 -7.37
C PHE A 99 0.55 -12.46 -7.11
N GLN A 100 0.85 -13.73 -6.85
CA GLN A 100 -0.09 -14.70 -6.30
C GLN A 100 0.09 -14.76 -4.79
N VAL A 101 -0.97 -15.14 -4.08
CA VAL A 101 -0.98 -15.24 -2.62
C VAL A 101 -0.87 -16.70 -2.19
N ILE A 102 -0.09 -16.95 -1.15
CA ILE A 102 -0.03 -18.23 -0.44
C ILE A 102 -0.54 -18.00 0.99
N PRO A 103 -1.82 -18.34 1.26
CA PRO A 103 -2.35 -18.31 2.61
C PRO A 103 -1.84 -19.52 3.41
N LEU A 104 -1.27 -19.27 4.59
CA LEU A 104 -0.78 -20.31 5.49
C LEU A 104 -1.34 -20.10 6.90
N ALA A 105 -1.57 -21.21 7.59
CA ALA A 105 -1.89 -21.26 9.01
C ALA A 105 -1.06 -22.37 9.67
N LEU A 106 -0.67 -22.12 10.92
CA LEU A 106 0.03 -23.07 11.78
C LEU A 106 -1.00 -23.64 12.78
N LYS A 107 -1.11 -24.96 12.86
CA LYS A 107 -2.00 -25.64 13.80
C LYS A 107 -1.21 -26.52 14.75
N ASN A 108 -1.51 -26.43 16.05
CA ASN A 108 -1.01 -27.36 17.04
C ASN A 108 -2.00 -28.52 17.16
N GLU A 109 -1.62 -29.69 16.65
CA GLU A 109 -2.43 -30.92 16.74
C GLU A 109 -2.09 -31.77 17.98
N GLY A 110 -1.21 -31.26 18.85
CA GLY A 110 -0.87 -31.89 20.11
C GLY A 110 -1.94 -31.70 21.18
N LEU A 111 -1.80 -32.50 22.25
CA LEU A 111 -2.70 -32.48 23.41
C LEU A 111 -2.36 -31.37 24.42
N SER A 112 -1.27 -30.62 24.21
CA SER A 112 -0.83 -29.56 25.11
C SER A 112 -0.34 -28.34 24.33
N TYR A 113 -0.29 -27.17 24.97
CA TYR A 113 0.27 -25.96 24.38
C TYR A 113 1.74 -26.15 24.04
N ASP A 114 2.23 -25.43 23.02
CA ASP A 114 3.63 -25.39 22.63
C ASP A 114 4.13 -23.95 22.55
N GLU A 115 5.45 -23.77 22.65
CA GLU A 115 6.12 -22.47 22.76
C GLU A 115 7.45 -22.45 22.00
N ASP A 116 7.93 -21.24 21.69
CA ASP A 116 9.15 -21.00 20.91
C ASP A 116 9.14 -21.79 19.59
N ILE A 117 8.04 -21.63 18.84
CA ILE A 117 7.79 -22.37 17.62
C ILE A 117 8.48 -21.63 16.48
N ARG A 118 9.38 -22.32 15.79
CA ARG A 118 10.05 -21.84 14.58
C ARG A 118 9.54 -22.63 13.39
N VAL A 119 9.08 -21.91 12.36
CA VAL A 119 8.62 -22.49 11.10
C VAL A 119 9.53 -22.00 9.99
N LYS A 120 10.21 -22.92 9.31
CA LYS A 120 10.94 -22.64 8.08
C LYS A 120 10.10 -23.06 6.89
N ILE A 121 10.00 -22.18 5.90
CA ILE A 121 9.34 -22.44 4.62
C ILE A 121 10.40 -22.35 3.53
N PHE A 122 10.49 -23.38 2.70
CA PHE A 122 11.43 -23.49 1.61
C PHE A 122 10.67 -23.36 0.29
N ILE A 123 10.95 -22.29 -0.44
CA ILE A 123 10.34 -21.99 -1.73
C ILE A 123 11.43 -22.14 -2.80
N PRO A 124 11.20 -22.83 -3.93
CA PRO A 124 12.20 -23.02 -4.97
C PRO A 124 12.83 -21.71 -5.47
N LYS A 125 14.13 -21.71 -5.79
CA LYS A 125 14.85 -20.50 -6.26
C LYS A 125 14.25 -19.82 -7.48
N ASN A 126 13.60 -20.57 -8.36
CA ASN A 126 12.96 -20.05 -9.57
C ASN A 126 11.63 -19.31 -9.29
N VAL A 127 11.16 -19.29 -8.05
CA VAL A 127 9.97 -18.52 -7.62
C VAL A 127 10.42 -17.21 -6.99
N PHE A 128 9.96 -16.10 -7.55
CA PHE A 128 10.21 -14.78 -6.97
C PHE A 128 9.32 -14.58 -5.75
N ILE A 129 9.89 -14.07 -4.65
CA ILE A 129 9.17 -13.80 -3.40
C ILE A 129 9.21 -12.29 -3.13
N LEU A 130 8.05 -11.70 -2.88
CA LEU A 130 7.98 -10.32 -2.42
C LEU A 130 8.33 -10.27 -0.93
N THR A 131 9.31 -9.44 -0.59
CA THR A 131 9.85 -9.26 0.75
C THR A 131 9.85 -7.78 1.13
N LYS A 132 10.11 -7.51 2.42
CA LYS A 132 10.28 -6.14 2.91
C LYS A 132 11.40 -5.35 2.22
N ASN A 133 12.38 -6.04 1.63
CA ASN A 133 13.54 -5.41 1.00
C ASN A 133 13.32 -5.09 -0.48
N ASN A 134 12.40 -5.79 -1.16
CA ASN A 134 12.19 -5.65 -2.61
C ASN A 134 10.80 -5.09 -2.99
N ILE A 135 9.92 -4.82 -2.02
CA ILE A 135 8.64 -4.18 -2.31
C ILE A 135 8.83 -2.75 -2.82
N ARG A 136 8.13 -2.43 -3.92
CA ARG A 136 8.03 -1.05 -4.40
C ARG A 136 7.30 -0.19 -3.37
N ILE A 137 7.83 0.99 -3.08
CA ILE A 137 7.12 1.98 -2.27
C ILE A 137 6.06 2.65 -3.15
N PRO A 138 4.79 2.75 -2.72
CA PRO A 138 3.76 3.47 -3.47
C PRO A 138 4.07 4.96 -3.52
N ASP A 139 3.37 5.70 -4.38
CA ASP A 139 3.44 7.15 -4.33
C ASP A 139 3.11 7.67 -2.92
N PHE A 140 3.73 8.79 -2.54
CA PHE A 140 3.56 9.40 -1.22
C PHE A 140 2.08 9.61 -0.86
N SER A 141 1.25 9.98 -1.84
CA SER A 141 -0.18 10.19 -1.66
C SER A 141 -0.94 8.94 -1.21
N LEU A 142 -0.42 7.75 -1.51
CA LEU A 142 -1.06 6.46 -1.26
C LEU A 142 -0.47 5.67 -0.10
N ILE A 143 0.67 6.08 0.46
CA ILE A 143 1.34 5.33 1.55
C ILE A 143 0.36 5.03 2.70
N ARG A 144 -0.52 5.98 3.05
CA ARG A 144 -1.51 5.79 4.12
C ARG A 144 -2.55 4.73 3.76
N ASP A 145 -2.94 4.62 2.50
CA ASP A 145 -3.99 3.68 2.09
C ASP A 145 -3.49 2.22 2.17
N PHE A 146 -2.16 2.01 2.10
CA PHE A 146 -1.53 0.69 2.22
C PHE A 146 -0.96 0.39 3.63
N THR A 147 -0.83 1.38 4.51
CA THR A 147 -0.22 1.21 5.84
C THR A 147 -1.17 1.50 6.99
N GLY A 148 -1.02 0.78 8.11
CA GLY A 148 -1.83 0.99 9.32
C GLY A 148 -3.15 0.21 9.36
N TYR A 149 -3.94 0.42 10.42
CA TYR A 149 -5.20 -0.29 10.63
C TYR A 149 -6.23 0.09 9.56
N GLY A 150 -6.94 -0.90 9.02
CA GLY A 150 -7.90 -0.70 7.91
C GLY A 150 -7.26 -0.41 6.55
N SER A 151 -5.93 -0.53 6.42
CA SER A 151 -5.25 -0.37 5.14
C SER A 151 -5.55 -1.53 4.19
N TYR A 152 -5.26 -1.34 2.90
CA TYR A 152 -5.39 -2.40 1.90
C TYR A 152 -4.53 -3.63 2.20
N PHE A 153 -3.33 -3.47 2.78
CA PHE A 153 -2.50 -4.62 3.16
C PHE A 153 -3.13 -5.43 4.30
N ASN A 154 -3.62 -4.76 5.35
CA ASN A 154 -4.32 -5.46 6.43
C ASN A 154 -5.64 -6.09 5.97
N THR A 155 -6.33 -5.45 5.02
CA THR A 155 -7.64 -5.92 4.55
C THR A 155 -7.54 -7.11 3.59
N TYR A 156 -6.56 -7.13 2.70
CA TYR A 156 -6.52 -8.11 1.60
C TYR A 156 -5.35 -9.09 1.65
N LEU A 157 -4.29 -8.81 2.40
CA LEU A 157 -3.07 -9.60 2.42
C LEU A 157 -2.83 -10.31 3.76
N ARG A 158 -3.91 -10.52 4.52
CA ARG A 158 -3.95 -11.25 5.78
C ARG A 158 -5.15 -12.18 5.84
N HIS A 159 -5.02 -13.20 6.67
CA HIS A 159 -6.14 -14.04 7.04
C HIS A 159 -6.90 -13.37 8.20
N HIS A 160 -8.12 -12.91 7.97
CA HIS A 160 -8.99 -12.42 9.04
C HIS A 160 -9.46 -13.59 9.89
N GLN A 161 -9.57 -13.39 11.21
CA GLN A 161 -10.03 -14.43 12.11
C GLN A 161 -11.35 -15.08 11.64
N ASP A 162 -11.39 -16.41 11.66
CA ASP A 162 -12.60 -17.18 11.40
C ASP A 162 -12.85 -18.20 12.54
N SER A 163 -13.80 -19.12 12.34
CA SER A 163 -14.17 -20.13 13.34
C SER A 163 -13.10 -21.22 13.56
N LYS A 164 -12.06 -21.27 12.73
CA LYS A 164 -11.03 -22.32 12.71
C LYS A 164 -9.64 -21.77 12.98
N VAL A 165 -9.36 -20.54 12.57
CA VAL A 165 -8.02 -19.95 12.59
C VAL A 165 -8.07 -18.59 13.29
N ARG A 166 -7.27 -18.47 14.34
CA ARG A 166 -7.04 -17.19 15.03
C ARG A 166 -6.11 -16.33 14.19
N GLU A 167 -6.40 -15.04 14.15
CA GLU A 167 -5.54 -14.09 13.46
C GLU A 167 -4.24 -13.80 14.23
N ASN A 168 -3.13 -13.70 13.50
CA ASN A 168 -1.83 -13.28 14.01
C ASN A 168 -1.53 -11.82 13.64
N ILE A 169 -2.14 -10.88 14.36
CA ILE A 169 -1.85 -9.46 14.19
C ILE A 169 -0.79 -9.03 15.19
N ASN A 170 0.33 -8.52 14.68
CA ASN A 170 1.17 -7.61 15.45
C ASN A 170 0.69 -6.16 15.22
N TYR A 171 -0.01 -5.58 16.20
CA TYR A 171 -0.53 -4.21 16.14
C TYR A 171 0.58 -3.18 16.38
N LEU A 172 1.60 -3.18 15.53
CA LEU A 172 2.61 -2.12 15.52
C LEU A 172 2.06 -0.94 14.73
N TYR A 173 1.21 -0.14 15.38
CA TYR A 173 0.74 1.13 14.84
C TYR A 173 1.61 2.27 15.37
N LYS A 174 2.40 2.90 14.50
CA LYS A 174 2.80 4.29 14.73
C LYS A 174 1.70 5.17 14.15
N PRO A 175 1.05 6.05 14.94
CA PRO A 175 0.16 7.05 14.37
C PRO A 175 0.95 7.88 13.37
N TYR A 176 0.58 7.76 12.10
CA TYR A 176 1.08 8.64 11.06
C TYR A 176 0.63 10.04 11.45
N LYS A 177 1.58 10.89 11.86
CA LYS A 177 1.28 12.32 12.07
C LYS A 177 0.82 12.83 10.73
N SER A 178 -0.42 13.32 10.66
CA SER A 178 -1.00 13.93 9.47
C SER A 178 -0.03 14.99 8.96
N VAL A 179 0.76 14.59 7.97
CA VAL A 179 1.54 15.51 7.20
C VAL A 179 0.53 16.26 6.35
N VAL A 180 0.24 17.50 6.74
CA VAL A 180 -0.44 18.44 5.86
C VAL A 180 0.47 18.55 4.65
N ALA A 181 0.10 17.86 3.57
CA ALA A 181 0.88 17.69 2.36
C ALA A 181 1.59 18.99 1.96
N LYS A 182 2.83 19.15 2.38
CA LYS A 182 3.79 19.97 1.69
C LYS A 182 4.60 18.94 0.94
N ASN A 183 4.58 18.97 -0.38
CA ASN A 183 5.44 18.10 -1.20
C ASN A 183 6.91 18.54 -1.03
N ASN A 184 7.44 18.47 0.19
CA ASN A 184 8.82 18.72 0.53
C ASN A 184 9.51 17.36 0.75
N GLU A 185 10.79 17.34 0.40
CA GLU A 185 11.60 16.13 0.38
C GLU A 185 11.64 15.41 1.74
N LYS A 186 11.58 16.18 2.83
CA LYS A 186 11.61 15.63 4.20
C LYS A 186 10.35 14.80 4.50
N GLU A 187 9.18 15.32 4.18
CA GLU A 187 7.89 14.64 4.40
C GLU A 187 7.79 13.35 3.58
N ILE A 188 8.26 13.39 2.33
CA ILE A 188 8.33 12.21 1.46
C ILE A 188 9.26 11.15 2.06
N LYS A 189 10.43 11.58 2.53
CA LYS A 189 11.40 10.67 3.17
C LYS A 189 10.83 10.02 4.43
N GLU A 190 10.21 10.81 5.32
CA GLU A 190 9.57 10.29 6.54
C GLU A 190 8.46 9.29 6.22
N ALA A 191 7.64 9.56 5.21
CA ALA A 191 6.59 8.62 4.80
C ALA A 191 7.17 7.32 4.21
N ASN A 192 8.23 7.40 3.41
CA ASN A 192 8.93 6.22 2.88
C ASN A 192 9.55 5.38 3.99
N GLU A 193 10.13 6.02 5.01
CA GLU A 193 10.66 5.33 6.20
C GLU A 193 9.54 4.66 7.01
N ASN A 194 8.41 5.33 7.19
CA ASN A 194 7.22 4.77 7.84
C ASN A 194 6.67 3.56 7.07
N PHE A 195 6.62 3.64 5.74
CA PHE A 195 6.22 2.53 4.87
C PHE A 195 7.16 1.33 5.04
N LYS A 196 8.48 1.53 4.95
CA LYS A 196 9.48 0.46 5.14
C LYS A 196 9.36 -0.20 6.51
N TRP A 197 9.18 0.60 7.56
CA TRP A 197 9.00 0.08 8.91
C TRP A 197 7.72 -0.76 9.03
N TYR A 198 6.59 -0.27 8.50
CA TYR A 198 5.32 -0.99 8.50
C TYR A 198 5.40 -2.30 7.70
N VAL A 199 6.01 -2.26 6.51
CA VAL A 199 6.22 -3.47 5.71
C VAL A 199 7.11 -4.47 6.43
N GLY A 200 8.13 -4.00 7.17
CA GLY A 200 8.98 -4.85 7.98
C GLY A 200 8.22 -5.60 9.08
N SER A 201 7.22 -4.96 9.70
CA SER A 201 6.34 -5.63 10.67
C SER A 201 5.22 -6.45 10.01
N PHE A 202 4.87 -6.15 8.76
CA PHE A 202 3.86 -6.87 7.98
C PHE A 202 4.39 -8.19 7.41
N PHE A 203 5.53 -8.14 6.71
CA PHE A 203 6.28 -9.32 6.25
C PHE A 203 7.24 -9.76 7.36
N ASN A 204 6.66 -10.19 8.49
CA ASN A 204 7.40 -10.57 9.69
C ASN A 204 7.99 -11.99 9.57
N PHE A 205 8.98 -12.11 8.70
CA PHE A 205 9.84 -13.27 8.55
C PHE A 205 11.27 -12.83 8.27
N ASP A 206 12.20 -13.70 8.64
CA ASP A 206 13.58 -13.60 8.16
C ASP A 206 13.69 -14.32 6.81
N TYR A 207 14.53 -13.77 5.95
CA TYR A 207 14.69 -14.21 4.55
C TYR A 207 16.15 -14.58 4.31
N PHE A 208 16.38 -15.80 3.85
CA PHE A 208 17.72 -16.32 3.55
C PHE A 208 17.79 -16.92 2.16
N GLU A 209 18.93 -16.73 1.51
CA GLU A 209 19.22 -17.24 0.17
C GLU A 209 20.42 -18.19 0.14
N ASP A 210 20.89 -18.61 1.32
CA ASP A 210 22.07 -19.46 1.53
C ASP A 210 21.86 -20.93 1.13
N ASP A 211 20.62 -21.42 1.11
CA ASP A 211 20.29 -22.73 0.53
C ASP A 211 20.41 -22.69 -1.00
N ALA A 212 21.08 -23.68 -1.59
CA ALA A 212 21.34 -23.73 -3.02
C ALA A 212 20.07 -23.87 -3.87
N GLU A 213 19.06 -24.58 -3.35
CA GLU A 213 17.87 -24.99 -4.11
C GLU A 213 16.63 -24.15 -3.76
N SER A 214 16.68 -23.43 -2.63
CA SER A 214 15.51 -22.77 -2.05
C SER A 214 15.82 -21.37 -1.53
N ASN A 215 14.82 -20.51 -1.58
CA ASN A 215 14.71 -19.36 -0.71
C ASN A 215 14.06 -19.81 0.60
N VAL A 216 14.61 -19.40 1.74
CA VAL A 216 14.17 -19.86 3.06
C VAL A 216 13.53 -18.69 3.82
N LEU A 217 12.26 -18.86 4.17
CA LEU A 217 11.52 -17.94 5.05
C LEU A 217 11.47 -18.54 6.45
N VAL A 218 11.84 -17.76 7.47
CA VAL A 218 11.81 -18.22 8.87
C VAL A 218 10.84 -17.36 9.66
N TYR A 219 9.85 -18.02 10.26
CA TYR A 219 8.83 -17.42 11.11
C TYR A 219 9.01 -17.88 12.55
N HIS A 220 8.66 -16.99 13.48
CA HIS A 220 8.69 -17.23 14.91
C HIS A 220 7.30 -17.00 15.50
N PHE A 221 6.83 -17.96 16.31
CA PHE A 221 5.58 -17.89 17.03
C PHE A 221 5.84 -18.21 18.51
N ASP A 222 5.43 -17.30 19.40
CA ASP A 222 5.77 -17.41 20.83
C ASP A 222 5.08 -18.61 21.50
N LYS A 223 3.78 -18.80 21.21
CA LYS A 223 2.94 -19.81 21.84
C LYS A 223 1.73 -20.18 20.97
N LEU A 224 1.34 -21.46 21.04
CA LEU A 224 0.11 -21.96 20.43
C LEU A 224 -0.54 -23.03 21.32
N ASN A 225 -1.79 -22.85 21.75
CA ASN A 225 -2.45 -23.84 22.62
C ASN A 225 -2.80 -25.12 21.84
N ALA A 226 -3.11 -26.18 22.58
CA ALA A 226 -3.56 -27.45 22.00
C ALA A 226 -4.80 -27.24 21.12
N ASN A 227 -4.83 -27.87 19.95
CA ASN A 227 -5.91 -27.82 18.97
C ASN A 227 -6.25 -26.42 18.41
N GLU A 228 -5.41 -25.41 18.67
CA GLU A 228 -5.56 -24.09 18.06
C GLU A 228 -4.81 -24.01 16.72
N ALA A 229 -5.38 -23.24 15.80
CA ALA A 229 -4.70 -22.77 14.61
C ALA A 229 -4.54 -21.24 14.66
N ILE A 230 -3.40 -20.77 14.19
CA ILE A 230 -3.06 -19.36 14.06
C ILE A 230 -2.59 -19.07 12.64
N SER A 231 -3.01 -17.94 12.07
CA SER A 231 -2.54 -17.52 10.75
C SER A 231 -1.07 -17.13 10.78
N PHE A 232 -0.45 -17.11 9.60
CA PHE A 232 0.81 -16.38 9.43
C PHE A 232 0.54 -14.86 9.49
N PRO A 233 1.55 -14.02 9.79
CA PRO A 233 1.37 -12.56 9.93
C PRO A 233 0.84 -11.88 8.66
N SER A 234 1.17 -12.44 7.50
CA SER A 234 0.70 -12.01 6.19
C SER A 234 0.76 -13.18 5.21
N PHE A 235 0.05 -13.07 4.09
CA PHE A 235 0.22 -14.00 2.98
C PHE A 235 1.60 -13.86 2.35
N ILE A 236 2.18 -14.97 1.92
CA ILE A 236 3.39 -14.93 1.11
C ILE A 236 2.98 -14.54 -0.31
N LEU A 237 3.61 -13.50 -0.84
CA LEU A 237 3.38 -13.01 -2.19
C LEU A 237 4.46 -13.52 -3.12
N VAL A 238 4.07 -14.22 -4.18
CA VAL A 238 5.01 -14.88 -5.09
C VAL A 238 4.71 -14.59 -6.55
N GLN A 239 5.73 -14.67 -7.40
CA GLN A 239 5.55 -14.80 -8.84
C GLN A 239 6.14 -16.14 -9.28
N ALA A 240 5.30 -16.96 -9.89
CA ALA A 240 5.66 -18.27 -10.41
C ALA A 240 4.96 -18.51 -11.75
N SER A 241 5.61 -19.27 -12.63
CA SER A 241 5.08 -19.64 -13.94
C SER A 241 4.44 -21.03 -13.96
N SER A 242 4.69 -21.87 -12.97
CA SER A 242 4.15 -23.22 -12.83
C SER A 242 3.83 -23.55 -11.37
N TYR A 243 3.09 -24.64 -11.14
CA TYR A 243 2.97 -25.20 -9.79
C TYR A 243 4.35 -25.53 -9.23
N PHE A 244 4.47 -25.47 -7.91
CA PHE A 244 5.72 -25.77 -7.22
C PHE A 244 5.46 -26.34 -5.83
N LEU A 245 6.47 -27.01 -5.30
CA LEU A 245 6.44 -27.63 -3.99
C LEU A 245 7.00 -26.66 -2.95
N ILE A 246 6.26 -26.48 -1.86
CA ILE A 246 6.69 -25.73 -0.69
C ILE A 246 7.05 -26.76 0.37
N ARG A 247 8.34 -26.86 0.73
CA ARG A 247 8.75 -27.70 1.85
C ARG A 247 8.70 -26.89 3.12
N TYR A 248 8.48 -27.54 4.26
CA TYR A 248 8.53 -26.87 5.55
C TYR A 248 9.22 -27.70 6.61
N GLU A 249 9.76 -27.00 7.60
CA GLU A 249 10.27 -27.57 8.85
C GLU A 249 9.66 -26.80 10.02
N ILE A 250 9.12 -27.51 11.01
CA ILE A 250 8.57 -26.94 12.23
C ILE A 250 9.34 -27.52 13.42
N THR A 251 9.84 -26.64 14.26
CA THR A 251 10.47 -26.98 15.54
C THR A 251 9.82 -26.17 16.64
N SER A 252 9.85 -26.69 17.85
CA SER A 252 9.36 -25.99 19.04
C SER A 252 10.10 -26.51 20.28
N LYS A 253 9.90 -25.86 21.42
CA LYS A 253 10.48 -26.29 22.68
C LYS A 253 10.04 -27.69 23.12
N LYS A 254 8.80 -28.10 22.79
CA LYS A 254 8.24 -29.40 23.21
C LYS A 254 8.27 -30.48 22.12
N LEU A 255 8.61 -30.12 20.88
CA LEU A 255 8.82 -31.09 19.81
C LEU A 255 10.17 -31.80 20.00
N GLY A 256 10.12 -33.10 20.33
CA GLY A 256 11.32 -33.94 20.44
C GLY A 256 12.02 -34.24 19.11
N ARG A 257 11.44 -33.82 17.97
CA ARG A 257 12.03 -33.94 16.63
C ARG A 257 11.48 -32.85 15.71
N ILE A 258 12.24 -32.51 14.67
CA ILE A 258 11.80 -31.60 13.61
C ILE A 258 10.64 -32.25 12.85
N ASN A 259 9.49 -31.56 12.78
CA ASN A 259 8.37 -31.96 11.94
C ASN A 259 8.59 -31.39 10.53
N LYS A 260 8.53 -32.24 9.50
CA LYS A 260 8.77 -31.86 8.11
C LYS A 260 7.61 -32.29 7.25
N GLY A 261 7.38 -31.53 6.18
CA GLY A 261 6.39 -31.92 5.18
C GLY A 261 6.46 -31.02 3.96
N GLU A 262 5.52 -31.24 3.06
CA GLU A 262 5.48 -30.60 1.76
C GLU A 262 4.04 -30.21 1.39
N LEU A 263 3.90 -29.06 0.74
CA LEU A 263 2.63 -28.54 0.23
C LEU A 263 2.79 -28.28 -1.25
N LEU A 264 1.88 -28.80 -2.08
CA LEU A 264 1.84 -28.48 -3.50
C LEU A 264 1.06 -27.17 -3.69
N TYR A 265 1.73 -26.12 -4.16
CA TYR A 265 1.09 -24.89 -4.58
C TYR A 265 0.68 -24.98 -6.05
N LYS A 266 -0.63 -25.00 -6.30
CA LYS A 266 -1.18 -24.97 -7.66
C LYS A 266 -1.49 -23.54 -8.06
N ILE A 267 -1.00 -23.16 -9.23
CA ILE A 267 -1.39 -21.89 -9.86
C ILE A 267 -2.75 -22.11 -10.52
N GLU A 268 -3.77 -21.41 -10.03
CA GLU A 268 -5.03 -21.29 -10.75
C GLU A 268 -4.83 -20.37 -11.96
N SER A 269 -5.29 -20.83 -13.12
CA SER A 269 -5.33 -19.97 -14.31
C SER A 269 -6.34 -18.83 -14.07
N ARG A 270 -6.02 -17.62 -14.54
CA ARG A 270 -6.84 -16.42 -14.29
C ARG A 270 -8.27 -16.53 -14.86
N GLU A 271 -8.52 -17.45 -15.78
CA GLU A 271 -9.84 -17.69 -16.40
C GLU A 271 -10.86 -18.30 -15.43
N GLU A 272 -10.43 -18.96 -14.36
CA GLU A 272 -11.33 -19.62 -13.41
C GLU A 272 -11.85 -18.68 -12.30
N ARG A 273 -11.29 -17.47 -12.17
CA ARG A 273 -11.63 -16.51 -11.09
C ARG A 273 -12.75 -15.53 -11.44
N THR A 274 -13.37 -15.67 -12.62
CA THR A 274 -14.51 -14.84 -13.07
C THR A 274 -15.84 -15.60 -13.14
N LYS A 275 -15.91 -16.80 -12.54
CA LYS A 275 -17.16 -17.51 -12.25
C LYS A 275 -17.48 -17.43 -10.77
#